data_AF-A0A925BBQ5-F1
#
_entry.id   AF-A0A925BBQ5-F1
#
_cell.length_a   1.000
_cell.length_b   1.000
_cell.length_c   1.000
_cell.angle_alpha   90.00
_cell.angle_beta   90.00
_cell.angle_gamma   90.00
#
_symmetry.space_group_name_H-M   'P 1'
#
loop_
_entity.id
_entity.type
_entity.pdbx_description
1 polymer ?
#
loop_
_entity_poly.entity_id
_entity_poly.type
_entity_poly.pdbx_seq_one_letter_code
_entity_poly.pdbx_strand_id
1 'polypeptide(L)'
;MGADDAGLFQPARDEGRAELRLWEHYYNSHRGHVAFGKRHPELYPNNLWGVNASDQPTDYSAEDPVDSKVGGTITPTGVVAGYLFVPEDSEKAMLSLWKNYREKSWGKYGFGNALNVPKNWYDGDVIGIDLGMLLLCLENQRTGLIWKLTASHPMTAKAYKAAGFR
;
A
#
# COMPACT_ATOMS: atom_id res chain seq x y z
N MET A 1 -15.40 4.49 5.18
CA MET A 1 -15.56 3.56 6.32
C MET A 1 -14.21 2.91 6.54
N GLY A 2 -13.50 3.27 7.60
CA GLY A 2 -12.15 2.77 7.92
C GLY A 2 -12.17 1.42 8.64
N ALA A 3 -11.00 0.84 8.89
CA ALA A 3 -10.91 -0.38 9.69
C ALA A 3 -11.34 -0.16 11.15
N ASP A 4 -11.24 1.09 11.61
CA ASP A 4 -11.75 1.56 12.90
C ASP A 4 -13.28 1.49 12.98
N ASP A 5 -13.97 1.75 11.85
CA ASP A 5 -15.44 1.65 11.74
C ASP A 5 -15.92 0.18 11.73
N ALA A 6 -15.03 -0.76 11.39
CA ALA A 6 -15.27 -2.20 11.51
C ALA A 6 -14.93 -2.75 12.90
N GLY A 7 -14.48 -1.90 13.83
CA GLY A 7 -14.11 -2.30 15.18
C GLY A 7 -12.79 -3.08 15.27
N LEU A 8 -11.95 -3.04 14.22
CA LEU A 8 -10.71 -3.84 14.17
C LEU A 8 -9.53 -3.15 14.86
N PHE A 9 -9.57 -1.82 15.03
CA PHE A 9 -8.45 -1.04 15.57
C PHE A 9 -8.89 0.13 16.47
N GLN A 10 -9.97 -0.01 17.24
CA GLN A 10 -10.42 1.09 18.09
C GLN A 10 -9.37 1.46 19.17
N PRO A 11 -9.17 2.75 19.45
CA PRO A 11 -8.24 3.18 20.49
C PRO A 11 -8.78 2.81 21.87
N ALA A 12 -8.05 1.98 22.61
CA ALA A 12 -8.19 1.91 24.05
C ALA A 12 -7.84 3.29 24.64
N ARG A 13 -8.60 3.77 25.62
CA ARG A 13 -8.18 4.91 26.44
C ARG A 13 -7.48 4.35 27.68
N ASP A 14 -6.18 4.59 27.77
CA ASP A 14 -5.30 4.55 28.95
C ASP A 14 -5.30 3.28 29.83
N GLU A 15 -4.14 2.62 29.91
CA GLU A 15 -3.56 1.99 31.11
C GLU A 15 -2.19 1.36 30.78
N GLY A 16 -1.13 2.18 30.76
CA GLY A 16 0.25 1.74 31.06
C GLY A 16 0.97 0.78 30.10
N ARG A 17 0.43 0.44 28.93
CA ARG A 17 1.15 -0.25 27.85
C ARG A 17 1.08 0.60 26.59
N ALA A 18 2.18 0.72 25.84
CA ALA A 18 2.20 1.45 24.58
C ALA A 18 1.02 0.99 23.71
N GLU A 19 0.05 1.88 23.50
CA GLU A 19 -1.13 1.62 22.67
C GLU A 19 -0.66 1.36 21.24
N LEU A 20 -0.83 0.14 20.73
CA LEU A 20 -0.59 -0.17 19.31
C LEU A 20 -1.71 0.47 18.48
N ARG A 21 -1.50 1.73 18.08
CA ARG A 21 -2.38 2.45 17.16
C ARG A 21 -2.02 2.06 15.73
N LEU A 22 -2.42 0.87 15.33
CA LEU A 22 -2.06 0.30 14.02
C LEU A 22 -2.47 1.22 12.86
N TRP A 23 -3.66 1.81 12.91
CA TRP A 23 -4.09 2.79 11.90
C TRP A 23 -3.12 3.98 11.79
N GLU A 24 -2.75 4.57 12.94
CA GLU A 24 -1.82 5.70 12.99
C GLU A 24 -0.43 5.33 12.48
N HIS A 25 0.06 4.13 12.81
CA HIS A 25 1.32 3.62 12.28
C HIS A 25 1.29 3.45 10.75
N TYR A 26 0.24 2.84 10.20
CA TYR A 26 0.11 2.69 8.75
C TYR A 26 -0.05 4.05 8.07
N TYR A 27 -0.85 4.95 8.62
CA TYR A 27 -1.01 6.31 8.11
C TYR A 27 0.32 7.07 8.05
N ASN A 28 1.09 7.05 9.14
CA ASN A 28 2.38 7.72 9.22
C ASN A 28 3.42 7.08 8.28
N SER A 29 3.44 5.74 8.18
CA SER A 29 4.30 5.03 7.23
C SER A 29 4.05 5.45 5.79
N HIS A 30 2.78 5.45 5.35
CA HIS A 30 2.43 5.83 3.98
C HIS A 30 2.76 7.30 3.69
N ARG A 31 2.54 8.22 4.65
CA ARG A 31 3.01 9.60 4.52
C ARG A 31 4.52 9.71 4.38
N GLY A 32 5.27 8.88 5.12
CA GLY A 32 6.72 8.77 4.99
C GLY A 32 7.14 8.35 3.59
N HIS A 33 6.51 7.30 3.04
CA HIS A 33 6.74 6.83 1.66
C HIS A 33 6.43 7.91 0.62
N VAL A 34 5.29 8.60 0.74
CA VAL A 34 4.93 9.73 -0.14
C VAL A 34 5.97 10.85 -0.06
N ALA A 35 6.36 11.24 1.15
CA ALA A 35 7.33 12.31 1.35
C ALA A 35 8.72 11.93 0.80
N PHE A 36 9.09 10.66 0.89
CA PHE A 36 10.30 10.15 0.26
C PHE A 36 10.24 10.30 -1.27
N GLY A 37 9.17 9.82 -1.92
CA GLY A 37 8.99 9.98 -3.37
C GLY A 37 9.08 11.44 -3.82
N LYS A 38 8.43 12.36 -3.08
CA LYS A 38 8.47 13.81 -3.35
C LYS A 38 9.87 14.42 -3.23
N ARG A 39 10.75 13.90 -2.37
CA ARG A 39 12.13 14.38 -2.22
C ARG A 39 13.08 13.83 -3.28
N HIS A 40 12.67 12.79 -4.01
CA HIS A 40 13.46 12.11 -5.04
C HIS A 40 12.74 12.12 -6.40
N PRO A 41 12.37 13.29 -6.94
CA PRO A 41 11.61 13.38 -8.20
C PRO A 41 12.37 12.83 -9.41
N GLU A 42 13.71 12.73 -9.34
CA GLU A 42 14.57 12.09 -10.34
C GLU A 42 14.38 10.57 -10.40
N LEU A 43 14.04 9.95 -9.26
CA LEU A 43 13.74 8.52 -9.16
C LEU A 43 12.24 8.25 -9.34
N TYR A 44 11.40 9.16 -8.86
CA TYR A 44 9.94 9.02 -8.82
C TYR A 44 9.23 10.21 -9.47
N PRO A 45 9.28 10.34 -10.80
CA PRO A 45 8.68 11.46 -11.50
C PRO A 45 7.14 11.40 -11.46
N ASN A 46 6.49 12.51 -11.80
CA ASN A 46 5.03 12.58 -12.00
C ASN A 46 4.19 12.19 -10.78
N ASN A 47 4.66 12.51 -9.57
CA ASN A 47 4.04 12.14 -8.29
C ASN A 47 4.04 10.64 -7.99
N LEU A 48 4.90 9.85 -8.64
CA LEU A 48 5.05 8.45 -8.29
C LEU A 48 5.65 8.30 -6.88
N TRP A 49 5.27 7.21 -6.24
CA TRP A 49 5.78 6.71 -4.97
C TRP A 49 5.34 5.23 -4.86
N GLY A 50 5.62 4.56 -3.75
CA GLY A 50 5.21 3.16 -3.55
C GLY A 50 6.35 2.17 -3.71
N VAL A 51 7.53 2.54 -3.20
CA VAL A 51 8.65 1.61 -2.96
C VAL A 51 8.16 0.50 -2.05
N ASN A 52 8.39 -0.75 -2.46
CA ASN A 52 7.96 -1.96 -1.77
C ASN A 52 8.79 -3.15 -2.25
N ALA A 53 8.57 -4.32 -1.67
CA ALA A 53 9.10 -5.57 -2.19
C ALA A 53 8.47 -5.92 -3.55
N SER A 54 9.32 -6.17 -4.54
CA SER A 54 8.89 -6.45 -5.92
C SER A 54 10.02 -7.02 -6.76
N ASP A 55 9.64 -7.46 -7.95
CA ASP A 55 10.59 -7.58 -9.05
C ASP A 55 11.26 -6.23 -9.31
N GLN A 56 12.51 -6.32 -9.70
CA GLN A 56 13.41 -5.24 -10.07
C GLN A 56 13.88 -5.49 -11.51
N PRO A 57 14.53 -4.51 -12.16
CA PRO A 57 15.06 -4.72 -13.50
C PRO A 57 16.02 -5.90 -13.67
N THR A 58 16.60 -6.42 -12.58
CA THR A 58 17.64 -7.47 -12.61
C THR A 58 17.36 -8.68 -11.73
N ASP A 59 16.53 -8.54 -10.69
CA ASP A 59 16.35 -9.49 -9.61
C ASP A 59 15.03 -9.20 -8.87
N TYR A 60 14.85 -9.77 -7.67
CA TYR A 60 13.76 -9.44 -6.77
C TYR A 60 14.35 -8.82 -5.49
N SER A 61 13.76 -7.73 -4.99
CA SER A 61 14.27 -7.04 -3.81
C SER A 61 13.14 -6.49 -2.93
N ALA A 62 13.36 -6.50 -1.62
CA ALA A 62 12.51 -5.88 -0.62
C ALA A 62 12.97 -4.45 -0.33
N GLU A 63 12.70 -3.52 -1.26
CA GLU A 63 13.09 -2.11 -1.10
C GLU A 63 12.13 -1.36 -0.15
N ASP A 64 12.68 -0.40 0.58
CA ASP A 64 12.01 0.51 1.50
C ASP A 64 12.66 1.92 1.48
N PRO A 65 11.92 2.98 1.86
CA PRO A 65 12.41 4.37 1.78
C PRO A 65 13.30 4.81 2.97
N VAL A 66 13.81 3.89 3.77
CA VAL A 66 14.63 4.17 4.96
C VAL A 66 16.00 3.50 4.84
N ASP A 67 16.02 2.17 4.74
CA ASP A 67 17.23 1.36 4.96
C ASP A 67 17.79 0.73 3.67
N SER A 68 17.00 0.70 2.59
CA SER A 68 17.41 0.08 1.32
C SER A 68 18.04 1.06 0.33
N LYS A 69 18.86 0.52 -0.59
CA LYS A 69 19.30 1.26 -1.78
C LYS A 69 18.16 1.28 -2.79
N VAL A 70 17.44 2.39 -2.85
CA VAL A 70 16.33 2.54 -3.79
C VAL A 70 16.79 2.83 -5.22
N GLY A 71 16.19 2.13 -6.19
CA GLY A 71 16.56 2.22 -7.61
C GLY A 71 15.61 3.05 -8.49
N GLY A 72 14.56 3.64 -7.92
CA GLY A 72 13.45 4.28 -8.66
C GLY A 72 12.35 3.32 -9.10
N THR A 73 12.40 2.06 -8.67
CA THR A 73 11.32 1.09 -8.89
C THR A 73 10.17 1.40 -7.94
N ILE A 74 8.94 1.36 -8.45
CA ILE A 74 7.72 1.45 -7.65
C ILE A 74 6.80 0.29 -7.97
N THR A 75 5.93 -0.01 -7.02
CA THR A 75 4.85 -0.98 -7.20
C THR A 75 3.51 -0.26 -7.33
N PRO A 76 2.72 -0.57 -8.38
CA PRO A 76 1.32 -0.12 -8.44
C PRO A 76 0.51 -0.55 -7.21
N THR A 77 0.82 -1.71 -6.62
CA THR A 77 0.15 -2.16 -5.38
C THR A 77 0.38 -1.21 -4.21
N GLY A 78 1.61 -0.74 -3.97
CA GLY A 78 1.90 0.18 -2.87
C GLY A 78 1.13 1.50 -2.99
N VAL A 79 0.97 1.99 -4.22
CA VAL A 79 0.18 3.20 -4.50
C VAL A 79 -1.31 2.97 -4.22
N VAL A 80 -1.89 1.88 -4.74
CA VAL A 80 -3.32 1.63 -4.66
C VAL A 80 -3.74 1.21 -3.25
N ALA A 81 -2.97 0.36 -2.56
CA ALA A 81 -3.20 0.04 -1.15
C ALA A 81 -3.18 1.30 -0.27
N GLY A 82 -2.24 2.19 -0.57
CA GLY A 82 -2.08 3.45 0.11
C GLY A 82 -3.32 4.34 0.08
N TYR A 83 -4.26 4.11 -0.84
CA TYR A 83 -5.49 4.88 -0.95
C TYR A 83 -6.37 4.81 0.32
N LEU A 84 -6.20 3.75 1.13
CA LEU A 84 -6.81 3.64 2.45
C LEU A 84 -6.32 4.70 3.45
N PHE A 85 -5.07 5.16 3.30
CA PHE A 85 -4.37 5.97 4.29
C PHE A 85 -4.05 7.38 3.79
N VAL A 86 -3.61 7.50 2.53
CA VAL A 86 -3.18 8.76 1.89
C VAL A 86 -3.92 8.98 0.57
N PRO A 87 -5.28 9.09 0.60
CA PRO A 87 -6.12 9.03 -0.59
C PRO A 87 -5.73 10.05 -1.67
N GLU A 88 -5.44 11.30 -1.30
CA GLU A 88 -5.09 12.35 -2.26
C GLU A 88 -3.78 12.08 -3.02
N ASP A 89 -2.76 11.59 -2.32
CA ASP A 89 -1.45 11.28 -2.93
C ASP A 89 -1.49 9.97 -3.73
N SER A 90 -2.25 8.99 -3.26
CA SER A 90 -2.56 7.78 -4.01
C SER A 90 -3.34 8.10 -5.28
N GLU A 91 -4.35 8.97 -5.25
CA GLU A 91 -5.13 9.35 -6.43
C GLU A 91 -4.25 10.02 -7.50
N LYS A 92 -3.38 10.96 -7.09
CA LYS A 92 -2.43 11.61 -8.01
C LYS A 92 -1.49 10.59 -8.67
N ALA A 93 -0.96 9.65 -7.89
CA ALA A 93 -0.08 8.61 -8.40
C ALA A 93 -0.84 7.62 -9.32
N MET A 94 -2.05 7.18 -8.95
CA MET A 94 -2.91 6.35 -9.79
C MET A 94 -3.26 7.03 -11.12
N LEU A 95 -3.58 8.33 -11.10
CA LEU A 95 -3.80 9.11 -12.31
C LEU A 95 -2.53 9.20 -13.17
N SER A 96 -1.35 9.31 -12.56
CA SER A 96 -0.09 9.26 -13.30
C SER A 96 0.16 7.89 -13.95
N LEU A 97 -0.04 6.80 -13.19
CA LEU A 97 0.00 5.43 -13.71
C LEU A 97 -0.92 5.28 -14.93
N TRP A 98 -2.16 5.74 -14.80
CA TRP A 98 -3.16 5.64 -15.86
C TRP A 98 -2.84 6.47 -17.09
N LYS A 99 -2.47 7.75 -16.92
CA LYS A 99 -2.27 8.68 -18.03
C LYS A 99 -0.93 8.49 -18.74
N ASN A 100 0.12 8.17 -17.98
CA ASN A 100 1.49 8.24 -18.51
C ASN A 100 2.10 6.86 -18.79
N TYR A 101 1.64 5.81 -18.11
CA TYR A 101 2.34 4.51 -18.10
C TYR A 101 1.46 3.30 -18.45
N ARG A 102 0.14 3.48 -18.56
CA ARG A 102 -0.80 2.41 -18.86
C ARG A 102 -0.44 1.65 -20.13
N GLU A 103 -0.09 2.33 -21.22
CA GLU A 103 0.22 1.67 -22.50
C GLU A 103 1.41 0.70 -22.41
N LYS A 104 2.33 0.90 -21.47
CA LYS A 104 3.53 0.09 -21.31
C LYS A 104 3.41 -0.98 -20.22
N SER A 105 2.61 -0.72 -19.19
CA SER A 105 2.59 -1.51 -17.96
C SER A 105 1.25 -2.21 -17.70
N TRP A 106 0.19 -1.87 -18.44
CA TRP A 106 -1.14 -2.47 -18.26
C TRP A 106 -1.31 -3.71 -19.15
N GLY A 107 -1.53 -4.86 -18.52
CA GLY A 107 -1.79 -6.14 -19.17
C GLY A 107 -3.17 -6.73 -18.83
N LYS A 108 -3.28 -8.05 -19.02
CA LYS A 108 -4.51 -8.82 -18.82
C LYS A 108 -5.10 -8.70 -17.41
N TYR A 109 -4.25 -8.56 -16.40
CA TYR A 109 -4.63 -8.54 -14.99
C TYR A 109 -4.49 -7.15 -14.32
N GLY A 110 -4.34 -6.08 -15.12
CA GLY A 110 -4.07 -4.74 -14.62
C GLY A 110 -2.61 -4.34 -14.84
N PHE A 111 -2.12 -3.41 -14.01
CA PHE A 111 -0.69 -3.09 -14.01
C PHE A 111 0.15 -4.30 -13.57
N GLY A 112 1.33 -4.46 -14.17
CA GLY A 112 2.35 -5.43 -13.74
C GLY A 112 2.84 -5.18 -12.31
N ASN A 113 3.70 -6.06 -11.81
CA ASN A 113 4.19 -6.02 -10.43
C ASN A 113 4.91 -4.71 -10.09
N ALA A 114 5.76 -4.24 -11.01
CA ALA A 114 6.58 -3.06 -10.80
C ALA A 114 6.84 -2.28 -12.10
N LEU A 115 7.35 -1.05 -11.93
CA LEU A 115 7.92 -0.26 -13.03
C LEU A 115 9.02 0.66 -12.50
N ASN A 116 9.99 0.93 -13.36
CA ASN A 116 11.10 1.84 -13.09
C ASN A 116 11.20 2.83 -14.26
N VAL A 117 10.62 4.02 -14.05
CA VAL A 117 10.53 5.06 -15.10
C VAL A 117 11.91 5.57 -15.53
N PRO A 118 12.85 5.90 -14.62
CA PRO A 118 14.19 6.35 -15.02
C PRO A 118 14.96 5.34 -15.88
N LYS A 119 14.74 4.04 -15.66
CA LYS A 119 15.36 2.96 -16.45
C LYS A 119 14.52 2.52 -17.66
N ASN A 120 13.36 3.13 -17.90
CA ASN A 120 12.39 2.73 -18.93
C ASN A 120 12.08 1.22 -18.89
N TRP A 121 11.94 0.68 -17.68
CA TRP A 121 11.65 -0.73 -17.43
C TRP A 121 10.24 -0.86 -16.85
N TYR A 122 9.48 -1.83 -17.37
CA TYR A 122 8.10 -2.10 -16.97
C TYR A 122 7.95 -3.59 -16.88
N ASP A 123 7.48 -4.06 -15.74
CA ASP A 123 7.36 -5.47 -15.50
C ASP A 123 6.18 -6.09 -16.25
N GLY A 124 6.41 -7.25 -16.84
CA GLY A 124 5.38 -8.07 -17.48
C GLY A 124 4.72 -9.05 -16.52
N ASP A 125 5.36 -9.32 -15.37
CA ASP A 125 4.88 -10.28 -14.39
C ASP A 125 3.79 -9.68 -13.49
N VAL A 126 2.97 -10.57 -12.95
CA VAL A 126 1.88 -10.25 -12.03
C VAL A 126 1.97 -11.21 -10.86
N ILE A 127 2.27 -10.66 -9.69
CA ILE A 127 2.44 -11.44 -8.47
C ILE A 127 1.14 -11.42 -7.66
N GLY A 128 0.68 -12.60 -7.24
CA GLY A 128 -0.59 -12.78 -6.54
C GLY A 128 -0.66 -12.08 -5.18
N ILE A 129 0.45 -11.99 -4.43
CA ILE A 129 0.49 -11.27 -3.15
C ILE A 129 0.25 -9.76 -3.34
N ASP A 130 0.69 -9.20 -4.47
CA ASP A 130 0.55 -7.77 -4.75
C ASP A 130 -0.81 -7.45 -5.36
N LEU A 131 -1.23 -8.19 -6.39
CA LEU A 131 -2.52 -7.97 -7.03
C LEU A 131 -3.68 -8.32 -6.09
N GLY A 132 -3.56 -9.42 -5.36
CA GLY A 132 -4.59 -9.87 -4.42
C GLY A 132 -4.80 -8.83 -3.32
N MET A 133 -3.72 -8.35 -2.70
CA MET A 133 -3.82 -7.29 -1.70
C MET A 133 -4.43 -6.02 -2.31
N LEU A 134 -4.06 -5.65 -3.55
CA LEU A 134 -4.50 -4.42 -4.20
C LEU A 134 -6.03 -4.40 -4.27
N LEU A 135 -6.61 -5.51 -4.73
CA LEU A 135 -8.06 -5.67 -4.86
C LEU A 135 -8.77 -5.61 -3.51
N LEU A 136 -8.22 -6.27 -2.48
CA LEU A 136 -8.80 -6.28 -1.13
C LEU A 136 -8.78 -4.88 -0.50
N CYS A 137 -7.68 -4.14 -0.66
CA CYS A 137 -7.56 -2.78 -0.18
C CYS A 137 -8.52 -1.84 -0.89
N LEU A 138 -8.66 -1.97 -2.21
CA LEU A 138 -9.60 -1.16 -2.98
C LEU A 138 -11.05 -1.39 -2.56
N GLU A 139 -11.46 -2.65 -2.35
CA GLU A 139 -12.80 -2.96 -1.88
C GLU A 139 -13.04 -2.45 -0.46
N ASN A 140 -12.06 -2.57 0.43
CA ASN A 140 -12.13 -1.99 1.76
C ASN A 140 -12.28 -0.47 1.72
N GLN A 141 -11.61 0.20 0.79
CA GLN A 141 -11.75 1.64 0.65
C GLN A 141 -13.17 2.03 0.22
N ARG A 142 -13.76 1.28 -0.73
CA ARG A 142 -15.08 1.58 -1.29
C ARG A 142 -16.21 1.30 -0.31
N THR A 143 -16.19 0.15 0.35
CA THR A 143 -17.34 -0.34 1.13
C THR A 143 -16.96 -0.87 2.52
N GLY A 144 -15.68 -1.14 2.76
CA GLY A 144 -15.20 -1.83 3.96
C GLY A 144 -15.60 -3.30 4.03
N LEU A 145 -16.01 -3.93 2.90
CA LEU A 145 -16.59 -5.27 2.91
C LEU A 145 -15.66 -6.32 3.53
N ILE A 146 -14.38 -6.36 3.13
CA ILE A 146 -13.45 -7.39 3.61
C ILE A 146 -13.26 -7.25 5.12
N TRP A 147 -13.07 -6.03 5.62
CA TRP A 147 -12.99 -5.76 7.06
C TRP A 147 -14.26 -6.16 7.81
N LYS A 148 -15.44 -5.85 7.27
CA LYS A 148 -16.72 -6.26 7.87
C LYS A 148 -16.88 -7.78 7.93
N LEU A 149 -16.48 -8.48 6.87
CA LEU A 149 -16.50 -9.95 6.83
C LEU A 149 -15.50 -10.56 7.81
N THR A 150 -14.30 -9.99 7.93
CA THR A 150 -13.30 -10.44 8.91
C THR A 150 -13.80 -10.20 10.34
N ALA A 151 -14.33 -9.01 10.63
CA ALA A 151 -14.83 -8.62 11.95
C ALA A 151 -16.04 -9.46 12.40
N SER A 152 -16.89 -9.87 11.46
CA SER A 152 -18.10 -10.66 11.78
C SER A 152 -17.79 -12.12 12.16
N HIS A 153 -16.59 -12.61 11.89
CA HIS A 153 -16.22 -13.99 12.21
C HIS A 153 -15.96 -14.15 13.73
N PRO A 154 -16.62 -15.09 14.43
CA PRO A 154 -16.55 -15.20 15.89
C PRO A 154 -15.13 -15.43 16.45
N MET A 155 -14.24 -16.04 15.66
CA MET A 155 -12.85 -16.25 16.07
C MET A 155 -12.00 -14.97 16.00
N THR A 156 -12.37 -14.01 15.17
CA THR A 156 -11.63 -12.77 14.97
C THR A 156 -11.60 -11.95 16.27
N ALA A 157 -12.77 -11.69 16.86
CA ALA A 157 -12.85 -10.97 18.13
C ALA A 157 -12.09 -11.68 19.27
N LYS A 158 -12.16 -13.01 19.33
CA LYS A 158 -11.40 -13.82 20.31
C LYS A 158 -9.90 -13.68 20.11
N ALA A 159 -9.43 -13.73 18.85
CA ALA A 159 -8.02 -13.61 18.51
C ALA A 159 -7.47 -12.21 18.83
N TYR A 160 -8.20 -11.16 18.47
CA TYR A 160 -7.81 -9.78 18.80
C TYR A 160 -7.73 -9.55 20.30
N LYS A 161 -8.74 -10.01 21.05
CA LYS A 161 -8.71 -9.95 22.52
C LYS A 161 -7.51 -10.72 23.10
N ALA A 162 -7.21 -11.90 22.59
CA ALA A 162 -6.06 -12.70 23.02
C ALA A 162 -4.72 -12.02 22.70
N ALA A 163 -4.65 -11.27 21.60
CA ALA A 163 -3.49 -10.46 21.21
C ALA A 163 -3.42 -9.09 21.92
N GLY A 164 -4.38 -8.76 22.79
CA GLY A 164 -4.39 -7.52 23.58
C GLY A 164 -5.03 -6.31 22.88
N PHE A 165 -5.65 -6.50 21.72
CA PHE A 165 -6.48 -5.48 21.08
C PHE A 165 -7.83 -5.36 21.81
N ARG A 166 -8.42 -4.16 21.77
CA ARG A 166 -9.68 -3.83 22.43
C ARG A 166 -10.68 -3.25 21.44
#